data_AF-A0A344URA9-F1
#
_entry.id   AF-A0A344URA9-F1
#
_cell.length_a   1.000
_cell.length_b   1.000
_cell.length_c   1.000
_cell.angle_alpha   90.00
_cell.angle_beta   90.00
_cell.angle_gamma   90.00
#
_symmetry.space_group_name_H-M   'P 1'
#
loop_
_entity.id
_entity.type
_entity.pdbx_description
1 polymer ?
#
loop_
_entity_poly.entity_id
_entity_poly.type
_entity_poly.pdbx_seq_one_letter_code
_entity_poly.pdbx_strand_id
1 'polypeptide(L)'
;MGSARQPLLFEASWAAEPPLLANPDVGVARLVTRGPSRSFTSDVTLLDSTDHRLLRAGVVLAHRVIDSMGEWYMDAPSWSPWLPVDCSIALDAAGELPRDFTCLVKPFLRGATLTPSAALSCDRREMRMLRGDGSPLADIRDDRISVVESGVTTSRAREVTITPRTKLSSTQRDWLVTRMIALGATEVEAFPSTLERLGPRAGAMSDVPRSVPPNVAATLEGFVSNRLIRCLRKVMEADLKARSDGMTLRSGSAAHPVEKSREPGVLPDNRLPDELLDLGGDPITAPRDGIHDDGRHGRIDKLLAAVAKLRVVLEGLSDLLEPRWVSDLTRRIDRVLVLDPDSITVHRLPESYYQFLDMLVTATRAPKLLGDGNVPARPVLAERIRTGVREVLERCDQLDPEIDHGWARARHAAESAASLVGTLQGAGGTRKLTGRLGKVARELGRTGSVNPGPTPEQISGFTPEEAFEAGRRLERDLDQQHEARAEFLEEWPERRRRIIKATKA
;
A
#
# COMPACT_ATOMS: atom_id res chain seq x y z
N MET A 1 -26.76 6.42 -16.23
CA MET A 1 -27.26 5.10 -16.69
C MET A 1 -26.52 4.03 -15.89
N GLY A 2 -27.20 3.30 -15.01
CA GLY A 2 -26.59 2.21 -14.23
C GLY A 2 -26.45 0.90 -15.02
N SER A 3 -25.57 0.00 -14.57
CA SER A 3 -25.35 -1.29 -15.24
C SER A 3 -26.57 -2.21 -15.11
N ALA A 4 -26.97 -2.85 -16.20
CA ALA A 4 -28.26 -3.55 -16.33
C ALA A 4 -28.37 -4.90 -15.56
N ARG A 5 -27.42 -5.21 -14.67
CA ARG A 5 -27.36 -6.45 -13.88
C ARG A 5 -26.80 -6.27 -12.45
N GLN A 6 -26.84 -5.08 -11.86
CA GLN A 6 -26.38 -4.90 -10.48
C GLN A 6 -27.15 -5.84 -9.52
N PRO A 7 -26.48 -6.52 -8.57
CA PRO A 7 -27.14 -7.35 -7.59
C PRO A 7 -28.01 -6.51 -6.64
N LEU A 8 -28.93 -7.18 -5.96
CA LEU A 8 -29.59 -6.69 -4.75
C LEU A 8 -28.92 -7.37 -3.55
N LEU A 9 -28.61 -6.61 -2.50
CA LEU A 9 -27.98 -7.11 -1.28
C LEU A 9 -28.90 -6.80 -0.10
N PHE A 10 -29.21 -7.79 0.73
CA PHE A 10 -30.07 -7.60 1.89
C PHE A 10 -29.48 -8.25 3.15
N GLU A 11 -29.35 -7.47 4.23
CA GLU A 11 -29.11 -8.01 5.56
C GLU A 11 -30.45 -8.42 6.18
N ALA A 12 -30.60 -9.68 6.54
CA ALA A 12 -31.84 -10.25 7.06
C ALA A 12 -31.69 -10.67 8.53
N SER A 13 -32.82 -10.76 9.26
CA SER A 13 -32.83 -11.39 10.59
C SER A 13 -32.36 -12.85 10.50
N TRP A 14 -31.39 -13.20 11.35
CA TRP A 14 -30.79 -14.54 11.44
C TRP A 14 -31.85 -15.66 11.52
N ALA A 15 -32.82 -15.46 12.41
CA ALA A 15 -33.85 -16.44 12.74
C ALA A 15 -35.08 -16.39 11.81
N ALA A 16 -35.16 -15.42 10.89
CA ALA A 16 -36.28 -15.36 9.94
C ALA A 16 -36.29 -16.56 8.99
N GLU A 17 -37.46 -16.85 8.42
CA GLU A 17 -37.66 -17.94 7.47
C GLU A 17 -36.93 -17.69 6.13
N PRO A 18 -36.79 -18.73 5.26
CA PRO A 18 -36.34 -18.55 3.88
C PRO A 18 -37.30 -17.64 3.09
N PRO A 19 -36.80 -16.73 2.24
CA PRO A 19 -37.65 -15.77 1.56
C PRO A 19 -38.48 -16.44 0.45
N LEU A 20 -39.82 -16.38 0.57
CA LEU A 20 -40.77 -16.92 -0.41
C LEU A 20 -40.86 -16.04 -1.67
N LEU A 21 -39.78 -16.04 -2.46
CA LEU A 21 -39.64 -15.25 -3.69
C LEU A 21 -40.26 -15.98 -4.91
N ALA A 22 -41.57 -16.21 -4.84
CA ALA A 22 -42.40 -16.59 -5.99
C ALA A 22 -43.63 -15.68 -6.10
N ASN A 23 -43.88 -15.16 -7.30
CA ASN A 23 -45.08 -14.43 -7.70
C ASN A 23 -45.21 -14.44 -9.24
N PRO A 24 -46.11 -15.28 -9.80
CA PRO A 24 -46.36 -15.34 -11.23
C PRO A 24 -46.78 -14.00 -11.87
N ASP A 25 -47.48 -13.13 -11.13
CA ASP A 25 -48.02 -11.87 -11.64
C ASP A 25 -46.93 -10.85 -12.03
N VAL A 26 -45.74 -10.96 -11.40
CA VAL A 26 -44.53 -10.21 -11.79
C VAL A 26 -43.55 -11.05 -12.61
N GLY A 27 -43.97 -12.22 -13.08
CA GLY A 27 -43.17 -13.14 -13.90
C GLY A 27 -42.14 -13.97 -13.14
N VAL A 28 -42.27 -14.11 -11.81
CA VAL A 28 -41.39 -14.92 -10.95
C VAL A 28 -42.12 -16.22 -10.60
N ALA A 29 -42.09 -17.21 -11.50
CA ALA A 29 -42.97 -18.37 -11.40
C ALA A 29 -42.59 -19.35 -10.28
N ARG A 30 -41.30 -19.62 -10.07
CA ARG A 30 -40.82 -20.53 -9.01
C ARG A 30 -39.36 -20.32 -8.63
N LEU A 31 -39.02 -20.82 -7.44
CA LEU A 31 -37.65 -21.05 -6.97
C LEU A 31 -37.24 -22.51 -7.22
N VAL A 32 -35.96 -22.74 -7.49
CA VAL A 32 -35.33 -24.09 -7.46
C VAL A 32 -33.97 -24.02 -6.77
N THR A 33 -33.66 -24.98 -5.89
CA THR A 33 -32.35 -25.09 -5.23
C THR A 33 -31.27 -25.49 -6.24
N ARG A 34 -30.06 -24.94 -6.15
CA ARG A 34 -28.98 -25.16 -7.12
C ARG A 34 -28.08 -26.38 -6.87
N GLY A 35 -28.42 -27.22 -5.89
CA GLY A 35 -27.69 -28.45 -5.55
C GLY A 35 -26.51 -28.23 -4.56
N PRO A 36 -25.88 -29.33 -4.10
CA PRO A 36 -24.90 -29.30 -3.01
C PRO A 36 -23.62 -28.52 -3.37
N SER A 37 -23.12 -28.62 -4.61
CA SER A 37 -21.97 -27.83 -5.07
C SER A 37 -22.20 -26.31 -5.12
N ARG A 38 -23.38 -25.85 -4.71
CA ARG A 38 -23.78 -24.44 -4.56
C ARG A 38 -24.38 -24.13 -3.18
N SER A 39 -24.70 -25.15 -2.38
CA SER A 39 -25.33 -25.03 -1.07
C SER A 39 -24.61 -25.97 -0.11
N PHE A 40 -23.68 -25.41 0.66
CA PHE A 40 -22.66 -26.13 1.41
C PHE A 40 -22.50 -25.50 2.81
N THR A 41 -21.83 -26.22 3.71
CA THR A 41 -21.30 -25.60 4.94
C THR A 41 -19.81 -25.35 4.76
N SER A 42 -19.33 -24.19 5.19
CA SER A 42 -17.88 -23.91 5.20
C SER A 42 -17.42 -23.24 6.49
N ASP A 43 -16.38 -23.82 7.08
CA ASP A 43 -15.65 -23.25 8.21
C ASP A 43 -14.35 -22.60 7.71
N VAL A 44 -13.94 -21.47 8.30
CA VAL A 44 -12.94 -20.55 7.73
C VAL A 44 -12.04 -19.98 8.83
N THR A 45 -10.85 -20.51 9.03
CA THR A 45 -9.84 -19.93 9.93
C THR A 45 -9.14 -18.74 9.27
N LEU A 46 -9.24 -17.52 9.82
CA LEU A 46 -8.45 -16.37 9.33
C LEU A 46 -7.06 -16.39 9.97
N LEU A 47 -6.05 -15.96 9.21
CA LEU A 47 -4.69 -15.80 9.70
C LEU A 47 -4.24 -14.35 9.55
N ASP A 48 -3.81 -13.73 10.65
CA ASP A 48 -3.32 -12.35 10.71
C ASP A 48 -2.35 -12.17 11.90
N SER A 49 -1.87 -10.97 12.17
CA SER A 49 -1.27 -10.60 13.44
C SER A 49 -2.32 -10.35 14.52
N THR A 50 -1.90 -10.29 15.78
CA THR A 50 -2.77 -9.96 16.94
C THR A 50 -3.32 -8.53 16.96
N ASP A 51 -2.86 -7.66 16.04
CA ASP A 51 -3.46 -6.36 15.74
C ASP A 51 -4.19 -6.33 14.39
N HIS A 52 -4.29 -7.46 13.69
CA HIS A 52 -4.98 -7.67 12.41
C HIS A 52 -4.44 -6.82 11.23
N ARG A 53 -3.13 -6.85 10.98
CA ARG A 53 -2.43 -6.04 9.95
C ARG A 53 -2.82 -6.37 8.51
N LEU A 54 -3.03 -7.64 8.17
CA LEU A 54 -3.39 -8.08 6.81
C LEU A 54 -4.78 -7.59 6.46
N LEU A 55 -5.73 -7.87 7.33
CA LEU A 55 -7.11 -7.53 7.11
C LEU A 55 -7.27 -5.98 7.13
N ARG A 56 -6.51 -5.24 7.96
CA ARG A 56 -6.37 -3.76 7.91
C ARG A 56 -5.88 -3.26 6.56
N ALA A 57 -5.05 -4.03 5.86
CA ALA A 57 -4.53 -3.66 4.55
C ALA A 57 -5.49 -3.99 3.39
N GLY A 58 -6.61 -4.67 3.64
CA GLY A 58 -7.46 -5.25 2.59
C GLY A 58 -6.89 -6.55 2.02
N VAL A 59 -6.27 -7.36 2.87
CA VAL A 59 -5.72 -8.68 2.53
C VAL A 59 -6.35 -9.72 3.45
N VAL A 60 -7.14 -10.63 2.88
CA VAL A 60 -7.66 -11.79 3.60
C VAL A 60 -6.77 -12.99 3.31
N LEU A 61 -6.25 -13.60 4.37
CA LEU A 61 -5.57 -14.90 4.33
C LEU A 61 -6.33 -15.85 5.25
N ALA A 62 -6.67 -17.04 4.76
CA ALA A 62 -7.46 -18.01 5.51
C ALA A 62 -7.11 -19.47 5.16
N HIS A 63 -7.36 -20.36 6.11
CA HIS A 63 -7.64 -21.77 5.87
C HIS A 63 -9.16 -21.97 5.81
N ARG A 64 -9.68 -22.75 4.87
CA ARG A 64 -11.12 -22.99 4.68
C ARG A 64 -11.37 -24.48 4.56
N VAL A 65 -12.41 -24.99 5.23
CA VAL A 65 -12.93 -26.34 5.05
C VAL A 65 -14.33 -26.21 4.46
N ILE A 66 -14.57 -26.81 3.30
CA ILE A 66 -15.87 -26.79 2.59
C ILE A 66 -16.29 -28.24 2.34
N ASP A 67 -17.42 -28.67 2.91
CA ASP A 67 -17.90 -30.06 2.82
C ASP A 67 -16.77 -31.11 3.05
N SER A 68 -15.97 -30.89 4.10
CA SER A 68 -14.76 -31.67 4.49
C SER A 68 -13.52 -31.55 3.59
N MET A 69 -13.54 -30.75 2.53
CA MET A 69 -12.35 -30.44 1.71
C MET A 69 -11.64 -29.18 2.22
N GLY A 70 -10.36 -29.29 2.59
CA GLY A 70 -9.53 -28.17 3.03
C GLY A 70 -8.85 -27.42 1.88
N GLU A 71 -8.78 -26.09 1.99
CA GLU A 71 -8.01 -25.20 1.11
C GLU A 71 -7.39 -24.03 1.87
N TRP A 72 -6.24 -23.55 1.41
CA TRP A 72 -5.69 -22.24 1.74
C TRP A 72 -6.26 -21.19 0.78
N TYR A 73 -6.59 -20.02 1.30
CA TYR A 73 -7.30 -18.97 0.58
C TYR A 73 -6.62 -17.60 0.74
N MET A 74 -6.47 -16.87 -0.36
CA MET A 74 -6.07 -15.46 -0.35
C MET A 74 -6.96 -14.63 -1.26
N ASP A 75 -7.45 -13.50 -0.75
CA ASP A 75 -8.11 -12.46 -1.53
C ASP A 75 -7.63 -11.06 -1.12
N ALA A 76 -7.17 -10.27 -2.09
CA ALA A 76 -6.74 -8.89 -1.90
C ALA A 76 -6.88 -8.05 -3.20
N PRO A 77 -8.10 -7.84 -3.74
CA PRO A 77 -8.31 -7.08 -4.97
C PRO A 77 -7.91 -5.61 -4.85
N SER A 78 -7.89 -5.06 -3.63
CA SER A 78 -7.30 -3.76 -3.33
C SER A 78 -5.78 -3.67 -3.59
N TRP A 79 -5.13 -4.82 -3.83
CA TRP A 79 -3.72 -5.04 -4.18
C TRP A 79 -3.49 -5.82 -5.49
N SER A 80 -4.55 -6.01 -6.30
CA SER A 80 -4.42 -6.56 -7.65
C SER A 80 -3.56 -5.63 -8.53
N PRO A 81 -2.63 -6.15 -9.35
CA PRO A 81 -2.41 -7.55 -9.70
C PRO A 81 -1.28 -8.25 -8.91
N TRP A 82 -0.74 -7.64 -7.85
CA TRP A 82 0.42 -8.18 -7.12
C TRP A 82 0.05 -9.24 -6.09
N LEU A 83 -1.13 -9.10 -5.49
CA LEU A 83 -1.81 -10.19 -4.80
C LEU A 83 -3.00 -10.67 -5.65
N PRO A 84 -3.41 -11.93 -5.51
CA PRO A 84 -4.57 -12.44 -6.23
C PRO A 84 -5.86 -11.76 -5.79
N VAL A 85 -6.78 -11.64 -6.74
CA VAL A 85 -8.22 -11.71 -6.45
C VAL A 85 -8.59 -13.19 -6.33
N ASP A 86 -9.32 -13.58 -5.30
CA ASP A 86 -9.98 -14.89 -5.16
C ASP A 86 -9.12 -16.10 -5.58
N CYS A 87 -8.15 -16.49 -4.74
CA CYS A 87 -7.27 -17.63 -5.00
C CYS A 87 -7.33 -18.68 -3.89
N SER A 88 -7.82 -19.87 -4.24
CA SER A 88 -7.80 -21.08 -3.42
C SER A 88 -6.72 -22.06 -3.88
N ILE A 89 -6.03 -22.68 -2.93
CA ILE A 89 -5.05 -23.75 -3.11
C ILE A 89 -5.47 -24.90 -2.19
N ALA A 90 -5.82 -26.07 -2.71
CA ALA A 90 -6.19 -27.22 -1.89
C ALA A 90 -5.05 -27.64 -0.94
N LEU A 91 -5.37 -28.19 0.24
CA LEU A 91 -4.36 -28.74 1.14
C LEU A 91 -3.56 -29.87 0.45
N ASP A 92 -2.27 -29.91 0.72
CA ASP A 92 -1.43 -31.07 0.46
C ASP A 92 -1.40 -32.03 1.67
N ALA A 93 -0.53 -33.04 1.63
CA ALA A 93 -0.40 -34.03 2.71
C ALA A 93 0.29 -33.50 3.99
N ALA A 94 0.91 -32.32 3.96
CA ALA A 94 1.47 -31.66 5.14
C ALA A 94 0.48 -30.65 5.75
N GLY A 95 -0.42 -30.09 4.92
CA GLY A 95 -1.43 -29.11 5.36
C GLY A 95 -0.86 -27.73 5.65
N GLU A 96 0.42 -27.47 5.33
CA GLU A 96 1.13 -26.23 5.66
C GLU A 96 0.69 -25.04 4.81
N LEU A 97 0.85 -23.83 5.37
CA LEU A 97 0.57 -22.57 4.67
C LEU A 97 1.53 -22.38 3.48
N PRO A 98 1.03 -22.18 2.24
CA PRO A 98 1.87 -21.98 1.07
C PRO A 98 2.90 -20.86 1.22
N ARG A 99 4.11 -21.13 0.72
CA ARG A 99 5.27 -20.21 0.81
C ARG A 99 5.02 -18.90 0.08
N ASP A 100 4.32 -18.95 -1.06
CA ASP A 100 3.97 -17.76 -1.85
C ASP A 100 3.06 -16.83 -1.03
N PHE A 101 2.01 -17.37 -0.42
CA PHE A 101 1.14 -16.63 0.51
C PHE A 101 1.95 -16.07 1.68
N THR A 102 2.73 -16.91 2.35
CA THR A 102 3.63 -16.54 3.46
C THR A 102 4.60 -15.42 3.08
N CYS A 103 5.08 -15.39 1.83
CA CYS A 103 5.98 -14.35 1.35
C CYS A 103 5.25 -13.03 1.08
N LEU A 104 4.12 -13.08 0.35
CA LEU A 104 3.33 -11.91 -0.02
C LEU A 104 2.79 -11.14 1.20
N VAL A 105 2.55 -11.80 2.33
CA VAL A 105 2.06 -11.15 3.56
C VAL A 105 3.14 -10.44 4.39
N LYS A 106 4.44 -10.72 4.18
CA LYS A 106 5.55 -10.13 4.95
C LYS A 106 5.56 -8.60 5.06
N PRO A 107 5.42 -7.81 3.98
CA PRO A 107 5.44 -6.34 4.06
C PRO A 107 4.21 -5.74 4.77
N PHE A 108 3.15 -6.53 4.97
CA PHE A 108 1.98 -6.15 5.76
C PHE A 108 2.17 -6.48 7.24
N LEU A 109 2.64 -7.69 7.57
CA LEU A 109 2.95 -8.09 8.96
C LEU A 109 4.08 -7.25 9.58
N ARG A 110 5.12 -6.94 8.80
CA ARG A 110 6.29 -6.13 9.20
C ARG A 110 6.96 -6.65 10.49
N GLY A 111 7.22 -7.96 10.53
CA GLY A 111 7.84 -8.64 11.67
C GLY A 111 6.87 -9.13 12.74
N ALA A 112 5.57 -8.78 12.67
CA ALA A 112 4.56 -9.40 13.52
C ALA A 112 4.37 -10.89 13.18
N THR A 113 4.14 -11.72 14.20
CA THR A 113 3.79 -13.14 14.05
C THR A 113 2.46 -13.27 13.33
N LEU A 114 2.37 -14.24 12.40
CA LEU A 114 1.10 -14.69 11.82
C LEU A 114 0.52 -15.79 12.73
N THR A 115 -0.69 -15.60 13.23
CA THR A 115 -1.44 -16.58 14.02
C THR A 115 -2.83 -16.76 13.41
N PRO A 116 -3.59 -17.81 13.78
CA PRO A 116 -5.03 -17.72 13.70
C PRO A 116 -5.52 -16.44 14.41
N SER A 117 -6.44 -15.70 13.79
CA SER A 117 -7.42 -14.95 14.55
C SER A 117 -8.69 -15.80 14.61
N ALA A 118 -9.41 -15.87 13.49
CA ALA A 118 -10.74 -16.44 13.42
C ALA A 118 -10.75 -17.97 13.31
N ALA A 119 -11.91 -18.53 13.60
CA ALA A 119 -12.73 -19.20 12.60
C ALA A 119 -13.93 -18.30 12.17
N LEU A 120 -14.57 -18.61 11.05
CA LEU A 120 -15.96 -18.26 10.70
C LEU A 120 -16.68 -19.55 10.28
N SER A 121 -18.00 -19.62 10.37
CA SER A 121 -18.81 -20.73 9.86
C SER A 121 -19.99 -20.21 9.06
N CYS A 122 -20.23 -20.77 7.88
CA CYS A 122 -21.25 -20.32 6.93
C CYS A 122 -22.11 -21.47 6.40
N ASP A 123 -23.42 -21.45 6.69
CA ASP A 123 -24.45 -22.23 6.00
C ASP A 123 -24.92 -21.45 4.78
N ARG A 124 -24.53 -21.91 3.58
CA ARG A 124 -24.89 -21.30 2.30
C ARG A 124 -26.03 -22.06 1.64
N ARG A 125 -27.03 -21.33 1.14
CA ARG A 125 -28.13 -21.88 0.34
C ARG A 125 -28.28 -21.08 -0.95
N GLU A 126 -27.93 -21.67 -2.09
CA GLU A 126 -28.11 -21.04 -3.39
C GLU A 126 -29.37 -21.57 -4.10
N MET A 127 -30.25 -20.65 -4.47
CA MET A 127 -31.50 -20.88 -5.18
C MET A 127 -31.48 -20.12 -6.52
N ARG A 128 -32.42 -20.45 -7.41
CA ARG A 128 -32.58 -19.80 -8.71
C ARG A 128 -34.05 -19.46 -8.94
N MET A 129 -34.32 -18.18 -9.23
CA MET A 129 -35.63 -17.74 -9.69
C MET A 129 -35.80 -18.06 -11.17
N LEU A 130 -36.92 -18.70 -11.51
CA LEU A 130 -37.32 -19.04 -12.87
C LEU A 130 -38.57 -18.26 -13.29
N ARG A 131 -38.62 -17.83 -14.55
CA ARG A 131 -39.82 -17.31 -15.20
C ARG A 131 -40.79 -18.46 -15.54
N GLY A 132 -42.01 -18.12 -15.98
CA GLY A 132 -43.05 -19.10 -16.35
C GLY A 132 -42.67 -20.04 -17.51
N ASP A 133 -41.78 -19.59 -18.40
CA ASP A 133 -41.16 -20.39 -19.47
C ASP A 133 -40.00 -21.29 -18.99
N GLY A 134 -39.69 -21.27 -17.69
CA GLY A 134 -38.57 -22.01 -17.09
C GLY A 134 -37.19 -21.33 -17.26
N SER A 135 -37.11 -20.15 -17.88
CA SER A 135 -35.84 -19.43 -18.08
C SER A 135 -35.32 -18.76 -16.79
N PRO A 136 -33.99 -18.64 -16.60
CA PRO A 136 -33.40 -18.11 -15.38
C PRO A 136 -33.54 -16.57 -15.29
N LEU A 137 -34.20 -16.09 -14.23
CA LEU A 137 -34.33 -14.67 -13.94
C LEU A 137 -33.12 -14.14 -13.16
N ALA A 138 -32.82 -14.77 -12.03
CA ALA A 138 -31.74 -14.42 -11.10
C ALA A 138 -31.29 -15.66 -10.31
N ASP A 139 -30.05 -15.64 -9.82
CA ASP A 139 -29.58 -16.53 -8.76
C ASP A 139 -29.73 -15.81 -7.41
N ILE A 140 -30.13 -16.52 -6.36
CA ILE A 140 -30.24 -16.03 -4.98
C ILE A 140 -29.25 -16.82 -4.13
N ARG A 141 -28.51 -16.15 -3.27
CA ARG A 141 -27.62 -16.76 -2.28
C ARG A 141 -28.04 -16.26 -0.90
N ASP A 142 -28.44 -17.17 -0.03
CA ASP A 142 -28.82 -16.93 1.37
C ASP A 142 -27.71 -17.54 2.24
N ASP A 143 -26.81 -16.69 2.75
CA ASP A 143 -25.69 -17.09 3.60
C ASP A 143 -26.01 -16.80 5.08
N ARG A 144 -25.75 -17.76 5.96
CA ARG A 144 -25.84 -17.59 7.42
C ARG A 144 -24.45 -17.73 8.04
N ILE A 145 -23.85 -16.58 8.34
CA ILE A 145 -22.49 -16.43 8.86
C ILE A 145 -22.51 -16.30 10.40
N SER A 146 -21.95 -17.28 11.12
CA SER A 146 -21.57 -17.21 12.54
C SER A 146 -20.04 -17.25 12.66
N VAL A 147 -19.46 -16.81 13.79
CA VAL A 147 -18.05 -16.41 13.75
C VAL A 147 -17.26 -16.61 15.06
N VAL A 148 -15.97 -17.01 14.97
CA VAL A 148 -15.30 -17.93 15.91
C VAL A 148 -13.72 -17.81 16.16
N GLU A 149 -13.12 -16.65 16.59
CA GLU A 149 -11.75 -16.37 17.19
C GLU A 149 -11.43 -16.84 18.67
N SER A 150 -11.67 -16.09 19.78
CA SER A 150 -11.27 -16.43 21.20
C SER A 150 -12.34 -16.94 22.26
N GLY A 151 -13.45 -17.63 21.94
CA GLY A 151 -14.30 -18.34 22.97
C GLY A 151 -15.83 -18.37 22.83
N VAL A 152 -16.44 -17.22 22.53
CA VAL A 152 -17.87 -16.89 22.67
C VAL A 152 -18.38 -16.06 21.47
N THR A 153 -19.13 -16.65 20.53
CA THR A 153 -19.59 -15.99 19.27
C THR A 153 -20.00 -14.52 19.44
N THR A 154 -19.23 -13.60 18.85
CA THR A 154 -19.48 -12.14 18.91
C THR A 154 -20.52 -11.67 17.90
N SER A 155 -20.44 -12.13 16.64
CA SER A 155 -21.38 -11.74 15.58
C SER A 155 -22.14 -12.90 14.94
N ARG A 156 -23.28 -12.55 14.36
CA ARG A 156 -24.09 -13.38 13.46
C ARG A 156 -24.76 -12.49 12.41
N ALA A 157 -24.57 -12.82 11.13
CA ALA A 157 -25.15 -12.11 10.01
C ALA A 157 -25.85 -13.08 9.05
N ARG A 158 -26.96 -12.64 8.45
CA ARG A 158 -27.61 -13.35 7.35
C ARG A 158 -27.68 -12.46 6.13
N GLU A 159 -27.04 -12.88 5.06
CA GLU A 159 -26.78 -12.07 3.87
C GLU A 159 -27.48 -12.71 2.66
N VAL A 160 -28.48 -12.01 2.11
CA VAL A 160 -29.22 -12.46 0.93
C VAL A 160 -28.77 -11.65 -0.29
N THR A 161 -27.99 -12.27 -1.16
CA THR A 161 -27.60 -11.72 -2.47
C THR A 161 -28.59 -12.17 -3.54
N ILE A 162 -29.10 -11.26 -4.36
CA ILE A 162 -29.88 -11.59 -5.56
C ILE A 162 -29.15 -11.06 -6.80
N THR A 163 -28.58 -11.96 -7.60
CA THR A 163 -27.76 -11.64 -8.78
C THR A 163 -28.55 -11.85 -10.08
N PRO A 164 -28.96 -10.79 -10.80
CA PRO A 164 -29.78 -10.91 -12.00
C PRO A 164 -29.06 -11.58 -13.18
N ARG A 165 -29.60 -12.69 -13.67
CA ARG A 165 -29.15 -13.35 -14.90
C ARG A 165 -29.65 -12.61 -16.15
N THR A 166 -30.82 -11.99 -16.03
CA THR A 166 -31.41 -11.06 -17.02
C THR A 166 -31.68 -9.71 -16.37
N LYS A 167 -31.88 -8.64 -17.16
CA LYS A 167 -32.29 -7.34 -16.61
C LYS A 167 -33.69 -7.48 -16.01
N LEU A 168 -33.83 -7.18 -14.71
CA LEU A 168 -35.13 -7.10 -14.04
C LEU A 168 -35.92 -5.89 -14.56
N SER A 169 -37.25 -6.01 -14.62
CA SER A 169 -38.12 -4.82 -14.74
C SER A 169 -38.13 -4.02 -13.43
N SER A 170 -38.63 -2.78 -13.45
CA SER A 170 -38.90 -2.01 -12.22
C SER A 170 -39.83 -2.81 -11.31
N THR A 171 -41.00 -3.21 -11.80
CA THR A 171 -41.98 -4.02 -11.06
C THR A 171 -41.37 -5.28 -10.42
N GLN A 172 -40.41 -5.93 -11.08
CA GLN A 172 -39.69 -7.08 -10.51
C GLN A 172 -38.73 -6.67 -9.38
N ARG A 173 -37.95 -5.59 -9.53
CA ARG A 173 -37.09 -5.06 -8.45
C ARG A 173 -37.93 -4.57 -7.28
N ASP A 174 -38.94 -3.75 -7.54
CA ASP A 174 -39.79 -3.11 -6.54
C ASP A 174 -40.53 -4.17 -5.70
N TRP A 175 -41.01 -5.24 -6.34
CA TRP A 175 -41.62 -6.39 -5.65
C TRP A 175 -40.59 -7.19 -4.83
N LEU A 176 -39.39 -7.46 -5.35
CA LEU A 176 -38.33 -8.16 -4.62
C LEU A 176 -37.91 -7.40 -3.36
N VAL A 177 -37.61 -6.10 -3.50
CA VAL A 177 -37.24 -5.22 -2.38
C VAL A 177 -38.36 -5.18 -1.35
N THR A 178 -39.61 -4.98 -1.78
CA THR A 178 -40.79 -4.97 -0.90
C THR A 178 -40.96 -6.30 -0.16
N ARG A 179 -40.71 -7.45 -0.80
CA ARG A 179 -40.78 -8.78 -0.16
C ARG A 179 -39.65 -9.02 0.84
N MET A 180 -38.44 -8.57 0.55
CA MET A 180 -37.33 -8.67 1.50
C MET A 180 -37.55 -7.79 2.73
N ILE A 181 -38.01 -6.54 2.54
CA ILE A 181 -38.39 -5.65 3.65
C ILE A 181 -39.52 -6.23 4.49
N ALA A 182 -40.53 -6.84 3.87
CA ALA A 182 -41.63 -7.52 4.57
C ALA A 182 -41.19 -8.75 5.39
N LEU A 183 -39.97 -9.27 5.16
CA LEU A 183 -39.35 -10.35 5.94
C LEU A 183 -38.37 -9.82 7.01
N GLY A 184 -38.34 -8.51 7.24
CA GLY A 184 -37.44 -7.86 8.19
C GLY A 184 -35.99 -7.79 7.72
N ALA A 185 -35.78 -7.64 6.40
CA ALA A 185 -34.45 -7.44 5.82
C ALA A 185 -34.26 -6.00 5.29
N THR A 186 -33.03 -5.50 5.38
CA THR A 186 -32.63 -4.14 4.96
C THR A 186 -31.82 -4.22 3.67
N GLU A 187 -32.19 -3.45 2.62
CA GLU A 187 -31.37 -3.34 1.40
C GLU A 187 -30.09 -2.52 1.70
N VAL A 188 -28.92 -3.03 1.29
CA VAL A 188 -27.61 -2.41 1.56
C VAL A 188 -26.81 -2.21 0.26
N GLU A 189 -25.94 -1.19 0.23
CA GLU A 189 -25.05 -0.96 -0.93
C GLU A 189 -23.86 -1.95 -0.96
N ALA A 190 -23.46 -2.45 0.21
CA ALA A 190 -22.46 -3.50 0.41
C ALA A 190 -22.73 -4.22 1.74
N PHE A 191 -22.34 -5.49 1.85
CA PHE A 191 -22.32 -6.21 3.13
C PHE A 191 -21.11 -5.83 3.99
N PRO A 192 -21.15 -6.12 5.31
CA PRO A 192 -20.02 -5.88 6.20
C PRO A 192 -19.01 -7.06 6.34
N SER A 193 -18.70 -7.86 5.32
CA SER A 193 -17.27 -8.22 4.99
C SER A 193 -16.30 -8.87 6.06
N THR A 194 -14.93 -8.88 5.89
CA THR A 194 -13.86 -9.53 6.78
C THR A 194 -12.44 -8.85 7.12
N LEU A 195 -11.96 -7.90 8.02
CA LEU A 195 -11.85 -7.30 9.46
C LEU A 195 -12.66 -6.20 10.35
N GLU A 196 -13.59 -5.25 9.99
CA GLU A 196 -14.23 -4.19 10.83
C GLU A 196 -15.56 -4.53 11.61
N ARG A 197 -16.39 -5.56 11.31
CA ARG A 197 -17.44 -6.14 12.19
C ARG A 197 -16.91 -6.54 13.60
N LEU A 198 -15.58 -6.56 13.85
CA LEU A 198 -14.82 -7.11 15.01
C LEU A 198 -15.07 -6.37 16.35
N GLY A 199 -16.29 -5.87 16.51
CA GLY A 199 -16.47 -4.47 16.10
C GLY A 199 -15.27 -3.59 16.46
N PRO A 200 -15.16 -3.14 17.72
CA PRO A 200 -14.29 -2.04 18.07
C PRO A 200 -12.79 -2.34 17.97
N ARG A 201 -12.35 -3.59 18.16
CA ARG A 201 -10.92 -3.93 18.22
C ARG A 201 -10.23 -3.84 16.86
N ALA A 202 -10.96 -4.12 15.78
CA ALA A 202 -10.40 -4.11 14.44
C ALA A 202 -11.09 -3.12 13.47
N GLY A 203 -12.01 -2.28 13.97
CA GLY A 203 -12.34 -0.96 13.40
C GLY A 203 -11.17 0.04 13.32
N ALA A 204 -9.92 -0.44 13.45
CA ALA A 204 -8.71 0.34 13.31
C ALA A 204 -8.49 0.72 11.83
N MET A 205 -8.16 1.99 11.58
CA MET A 205 -7.86 2.49 10.23
C MET A 205 -6.83 1.60 9.52
N SER A 206 -6.93 1.48 8.19
CA SER A 206 -5.94 0.76 7.38
C SER A 206 -4.51 1.18 7.67
N ASP A 207 -3.57 0.23 7.72
CA ASP A 207 -2.12 0.50 7.76
C ASP A 207 -1.61 1.14 6.47
N VAL A 208 -2.33 0.92 5.38
CA VAL A 208 -1.94 1.38 4.05
C VAL A 208 -3.14 2.07 3.39
N PRO A 209 -3.56 3.24 3.91
CA PRO A 209 -4.73 3.94 3.40
C PRO A 209 -4.53 4.37 1.93
N ARG A 210 -5.64 4.71 1.26
CA ARG A 210 -5.59 5.29 -0.08
C ARG A 210 -5.36 6.80 0.02
N SER A 211 -4.50 7.34 -0.86
CA SER A 211 -4.18 8.77 -0.88
C SER A 211 -5.38 9.60 -1.33
N VAL A 212 -5.80 10.57 -0.52
CA VAL A 212 -6.98 11.40 -0.81
C VAL A 212 -6.68 12.54 -1.80
N PRO A 213 -7.71 13.15 -2.42
CA PRO A 213 -7.56 14.37 -3.21
C PRO A 213 -6.98 15.56 -2.40
N PRO A 214 -6.24 16.51 -3.03
CA PRO A 214 -5.60 17.61 -2.31
C PRO A 214 -6.55 18.55 -1.56
N ASN A 215 -7.82 18.66 -1.99
CA ASN A 215 -8.86 19.44 -1.30
C ASN A 215 -9.40 18.76 -0.03
N VAL A 216 -9.18 17.45 0.14
CA VAL A 216 -9.48 16.72 1.37
C VAL A 216 -8.28 16.80 2.32
N ALA A 217 -7.07 16.67 1.78
CA ALA A 217 -5.80 16.88 2.48
C ALA A 217 -5.42 18.38 2.61
N ALA A 218 -6.36 19.20 3.09
CA ALA A 218 -6.23 20.66 3.09
C ALA A 218 -5.40 21.23 4.27
N THR A 219 -5.37 20.54 5.41
CA THR A 219 -4.54 20.89 6.58
C THR A 219 -3.08 20.47 6.37
N LEU A 220 -2.15 21.08 7.10
CA LEU A 220 -0.71 20.77 7.00
C LEU A 220 -0.44 19.28 7.31
N GLU A 221 -1.08 18.75 8.35
CA GLU A 221 -1.06 17.32 8.68
C GLU A 221 -1.67 16.47 7.57
N GLY A 222 -2.87 16.80 7.10
CA GLY A 222 -3.52 16.10 5.99
C GLY A 222 -2.65 16.05 4.74
N PHE A 223 -1.95 17.13 4.40
CA PHE A 223 -1.00 17.18 3.29
C PHE A 223 0.21 16.26 3.52
N VAL A 224 0.87 16.33 4.68
CA VAL A 224 2.06 15.53 4.99
C VAL A 224 1.72 14.05 5.07
N SER A 225 0.65 13.67 5.78
CA SER A 225 0.11 12.31 5.82
C SER A 225 -0.18 11.79 4.41
N ASN A 226 -0.95 12.52 3.61
CA ASN A 226 -1.27 12.14 2.22
C ASN A 226 -0.02 12.04 1.33
N ARG A 227 1.04 12.81 1.61
CA ARG A 227 2.33 12.69 0.90
C ARG A 227 3.09 11.42 1.31
N LEU A 228 3.17 11.11 2.60
CA LEU A 228 3.79 9.88 3.12
C LEU A 228 3.03 8.62 2.65
N ILE A 229 1.70 8.65 2.64
CA ILE A 229 0.83 7.58 2.11
C ILE A 229 1.20 7.24 0.66
N ARG A 230 1.37 8.25 -0.20
CA ARG A 230 1.77 8.05 -1.62
C ARG A 230 3.18 7.47 -1.78
N CYS A 231 4.04 7.62 -0.78
CA CYS A 231 5.36 6.99 -0.76
C CYS A 231 5.29 5.56 -0.22
N LEU A 232 4.59 5.33 0.90
CA LEU A 232 4.35 4.00 1.48
C LEU A 232 3.74 3.05 0.43
N ARG A 233 2.66 3.47 -0.24
CA ARG A 233 2.04 2.66 -1.31
C ARG A 233 3.06 2.28 -2.39
N LYS A 234 3.86 3.23 -2.88
CA LYS A 234 4.88 2.96 -3.92
C LYS A 234 6.02 2.05 -3.47
N VAL A 235 6.37 2.06 -2.19
CA VAL A 235 7.34 1.12 -1.61
C VAL A 235 6.72 -0.29 -1.59
N MET A 236 5.48 -0.42 -1.10
CA MET A 236 4.78 -1.71 -1.05
C MET A 236 4.42 -2.27 -2.43
N GLU A 237 3.97 -1.43 -3.38
CA GLU A 237 3.72 -1.80 -4.78
C GLU A 237 5.01 -2.31 -5.47
N ALA A 238 6.19 -1.80 -5.08
CA ALA A 238 7.48 -2.24 -5.62
C ALA A 238 8.01 -3.51 -4.95
N ASP A 239 7.83 -3.66 -3.63
CA ASP A 239 8.10 -4.88 -2.87
C ASP A 239 7.22 -6.04 -3.35
N LEU A 240 5.91 -5.85 -3.36
CA LEU A 240 4.94 -6.86 -3.76
C LEU A 240 5.12 -7.26 -5.21
N LYS A 241 5.43 -6.31 -6.12
CA LYS A 241 5.81 -6.66 -7.49
C LYS A 241 7.04 -7.56 -7.56
N ALA A 242 8.07 -7.32 -6.74
CA ALA A 242 9.25 -8.16 -6.73
C ALA A 242 8.96 -9.55 -6.12
N ARG A 243 8.03 -9.65 -5.15
CA ARG A 243 7.58 -10.95 -4.60
C ARG A 243 6.74 -11.73 -5.60
N SER A 244 5.79 -11.09 -6.26
CA SER A 244 4.82 -11.73 -7.15
C SER A 244 5.38 -12.10 -8.53
N ASP A 245 6.57 -11.62 -8.90
CA ASP A 245 7.13 -11.84 -10.24
C ASP A 245 7.44 -13.32 -10.47
N GLY A 246 6.86 -13.93 -11.49
CA GLY A 246 6.99 -15.37 -11.75
C GLY A 246 6.16 -16.31 -10.85
N MET A 247 5.51 -15.83 -9.79
CA MET A 247 4.56 -16.63 -9.01
C MET A 247 3.35 -17.00 -9.88
N THR A 248 2.85 -18.24 -9.76
CA THR A 248 1.74 -18.75 -10.58
C THR A 248 0.39 -18.78 -9.84
N LEU A 249 0.16 -17.78 -8.98
CA LEU A 249 -1.10 -17.59 -8.24
C LEU A 249 -2.24 -17.21 -9.19
N ARG A 250 -2.96 -18.22 -9.67
CA ARG A 250 -4.10 -18.07 -10.58
C ARG A 250 -5.37 -17.69 -9.82
N SER A 251 -5.82 -16.44 -9.97
CA SER A 251 -7.16 -16.02 -9.58
C SER A 251 -8.24 -16.93 -10.19
N GLY A 252 -9.07 -17.55 -9.34
CA GLY A 252 -10.19 -18.41 -9.71
C GLY A 252 -9.83 -19.69 -10.49
N SER A 253 -8.77 -20.42 -10.09
CA SER A 253 -8.40 -21.70 -10.74
C SER A 253 -8.27 -22.95 -9.85
N ALA A 254 -8.87 -22.98 -8.67
CA ALA A 254 -9.12 -24.26 -8.00
C ALA A 254 -10.07 -25.11 -8.86
N ALA A 255 -9.65 -26.33 -9.21
CA ALA A 255 -10.34 -27.18 -10.19
C ALA A 255 -11.49 -28.00 -9.56
N HIS A 256 -12.30 -27.38 -8.70
CA HIS A 256 -13.50 -28.00 -8.13
C HIS A 256 -14.72 -27.79 -9.05
N PRO A 257 -15.76 -28.65 -8.97
CA PRO A 257 -16.98 -28.55 -9.78
C PRO A 257 -17.90 -27.36 -9.42
N VAL A 258 -17.44 -26.43 -8.57
CA VAL A 258 -18.12 -25.17 -8.24
C VAL A 258 -17.87 -24.16 -9.38
N GLU A 259 -18.63 -24.31 -10.47
CA GLU A 259 -18.58 -23.43 -11.64
C GLU A 259 -18.55 -21.92 -11.28
N LYS A 260 -17.44 -21.25 -11.60
CA LYS A 260 -17.25 -19.79 -11.77
C LYS A 260 -18.50 -18.91 -11.54
N SER A 261 -18.72 -18.49 -10.30
CA SER A 261 -19.48 -17.26 -10.01
C SER A 261 -18.48 -16.12 -9.87
N ARG A 262 -18.46 -15.19 -10.83
CA ARG A 262 -17.87 -13.86 -10.60
C ARG A 262 -18.92 -13.07 -9.82
N GLU A 263 -18.49 -12.37 -8.75
CA GLU A 263 -19.34 -11.67 -7.77
C GLU A 263 -20.08 -12.62 -6.79
N PRO A 264 -20.29 -12.23 -5.51
CA PRO A 264 -19.20 -12.07 -4.55
C PRO A 264 -19.49 -12.77 -3.20
N GLY A 265 -18.75 -13.84 -2.87
CA GLY A 265 -18.85 -14.55 -1.58
C GLY A 265 -18.52 -16.05 -1.70
N VAL A 266 -17.95 -16.75 -0.71
CA VAL A 266 -17.84 -16.46 0.73
C VAL A 266 -16.95 -15.26 1.06
N LEU A 267 -15.97 -14.97 0.20
CA LEU A 267 -15.22 -13.72 0.11
C LEU A 267 -15.33 -13.20 -1.35
N PRO A 268 -15.35 -11.88 -1.59
CA PRO A 268 -14.15 -11.05 -1.56
C PRO A 268 -14.27 -9.67 -0.88
N ASP A 269 -13.13 -9.00 -0.72
CA ASP A 269 -12.85 -7.71 -0.05
C ASP A 269 -13.85 -6.55 -0.34
N ASN A 270 -14.54 -6.06 0.70
CA ASN A 270 -14.37 -4.67 1.21
C ASN A 270 -15.09 -4.41 2.57
N ARG A 271 -14.35 -4.08 3.65
CA ARG A 271 -14.82 -3.51 4.96
C ARG A 271 -15.39 -4.38 6.13
N LEU A 272 -14.98 -5.67 6.19
CA LEU A 272 -14.26 -6.34 7.31
C LEU A 272 -15.17 -7.05 8.59
N PRO A 273 -15.00 -8.14 9.57
CA PRO A 273 -15.23 -9.68 9.84
C PRO A 273 -16.20 -10.36 10.96
N ASP A 274 -15.71 -11.06 12.05
CA ASP A 274 -16.08 -11.05 13.53
C ASP A 274 -16.84 -12.19 14.28
N GLU A 275 -16.33 -12.87 15.32
CA GLU A 275 -15.16 -13.75 15.61
C GLU A 275 -15.10 -14.17 17.13
N LEU A 276 -15.42 -15.43 17.61
CA LEU A 276 -14.83 -16.06 18.86
C LEU A 276 -14.86 -17.69 19.13
N LEU A 277 -13.77 -18.53 18.92
CA LEU A 277 -13.28 -20.01 19.05
C LEU A 277 -13.88 -21.27 18.30
N ASP A 278 -13.18 -22.43 18.05
CA ASP A 278 -11.96 -23.06 18.68
C ASP A 278 -11.09 -23.97 17.76
N LEU A 279 -9.75 -23.95 17.93
CA LEU A 279 -8.81 -25.10 17.83
C LEU A 279 -7.36 -24.70 18.19
N GLY A 280 -6.71 -25.45 19.10
CA GLY A 280 -5.30 -25.22 19.47
C GLY A 280 -4.28 -25.91 18.55
N GLY A 281 -3.16 -25.23 18.26
CA GLY A 281 -2.03 -25.76 17.49
C GLY A 281 -0.73 -25.01 17.73
N ASP A 282 0.41 -25.69 17.56
CA ASP A 282 1.76 -25.14 17.75
C ASP A 282 2.11 -24.01 16.75
N PRO A 283 3.06 -23.11 17.08
CA PRO A 283 3.45 -22.01 16.20
C PRO A 283 3.99 -22.52 14.86
N ILE A 284 3.36 -22.09 13.75
CA ILE A 284 3.67 -22.54 12.39
C ILE A 284 5.09 -22.06 11.97
N THR A 285 6.09 -22.91 12.15
CA THR A 285 7.46 -22.67 11.67
C THR A 285 7.60 -23.09 10.22
N ALA A 286 7.71 -22.13 9.30
CA ALA A 286 7.88 -22.41 7.87
C ALA A 286 9.14 -23.27 7.59
N PRO A 287 9.06 -24.37 6.82
CA PRO A 287 10.23 -25.19 6.48
C PRO A 287 11.13 -24.52 5.43
N ARG A 288 12.16 -25.22 4.92
CA ARG A 288 13.24 -24.61 4.13
C ARG A 288 13.06 -24.57 2.60
N ASP A 289 12.55 -25.61 1.96
CA ASP A 289 12.67 -25.74 0.50
C ASP A 289 11.46 -25.20 -0.27
N GLY A 290 11.65 -24.12 -1.04
CA GLY A 290 10.66 -23.61 -2.00
C GLY A 290 10.64 -22.09 -2.18
N ILE A 291 11.64 -21.54 -2.87
CA ILE A 291 11.55 -20.26 -3.60
C ILE A 291 12.17 -20.53 -4.97
N HIS A 292 11.64 -19.92 -6.03
CA HIS A 292 12.18 -20.04 -7.39
C HIS A 292 13.53 -19.32 -7.49
N ASP A 293 14.62 -20.01 -7.15
CA ASP A 293 15.99 -19.47 -7.13
C ASP A 293 16.63 -19.51 -8.54
N ASP A 294 15.96 -18.88 -9.52
CA ASP A 294 16.42 -18.79 -10.92
C ASP A 294 17.47 -17.68 -11.17
N GLY A 295 17.93 -17.04 -10.10
CA GLY A 295 18.87 -15.92 -10.11
C GLY A 295 18.32 -14.60 -10.63
N ARG A 296 17.01 -14.48 -10.90
CA ARG A 296 16.38 -13.25 -11.45
C ARG A 296 15.12 -12.83 -10.69
N HIS A 297 14.39 -13.78 -10.11
CA HIS A 297 13.24 -13.55 -9.26
C HIS A 297 13.61 -12.69 -8.02
N GLY A 298 12.71 -11.80 -7.60
CA GLY A 298 12.87 -11.04 -6.35
C GLY A 298 13.87 -9.87 -6.36
N ARG A 299 14.36 -9.42 -7.53
CA ARG A 299 15.26 -8.25 -7.62
C ARG A 299 14.67 -6.97 -6.99
N ILE A 300 15.49 -6.27 -6.20
CA ILE A 300 15.03 -5.12 -5.39
C ILE A 300 15.22 -3.74 -6.05
N ASP A 301 15.74 -3.62 -7.28
CA ASP A 301 16.08 -2.31 -7.88
C ASP A 301 14.89 -1.33 -7.90
N LYS A 302 13.67 -1.84 -8.11
CA LYS A 302 12.45 -1.02 -8.13
C LYS A 302 12.01 -0.60 -6.72
N LEU A 303 12.27 -1.44 -5.72
CA LEU A 303 12.03 -1.14 -4.31
C LEU A 303 13.02 -0.08 -3.81
N LEU A 304 14.32 -0.25 -4.07
CA LEU A 304 15.34 0.77 -3.78
C LEU A 304 15.01 2.09 -4.47
N ALA A 305 14.62 2.05 -5.74
CA ALA A 305 14.18 3.24 -6.46
C ALA A 305 12.84 3.83 -5.97
N ALA A 306 12.04 3.12 -5.16
CA ALA A 306 10.87 3.68 -4.47
C ALA A 306 11.27 4.31 -3.13
N VAL A 307 12.11 3.63 -2.35
CA VAL A 307 12.67 4.12 -1.08
C VAL A 307 13.50 5.40 -1.30
N ALA A 308 14.30 5.49 -2.37
CA ALA A 308 15.04 6.70 -2.73
C ALA A 308 14.11 7.89 -3.07
N LYS A 309 12.92 7.63 -3.63
CA LYS A 309 11.91 8.68 -3.87
C LYS A 309 11.20 9.10 -2.58
N LEU A 310 11.11 8.22 -1.57
CA LEU A 310 10.69 8.60 -0.22
C LEU A 310 11.78 9.43 0.48
N ARG A 311 13.07 9.08 0.35
CA ARG A 311 14.19 9.85 0.93
C ARG A 311 14.13 11.33 0.50
N VAL A 312 14.03 11.59 -0.79
CA VAL A 312 13.88 12.95 -1.37
C VAL A 312 12.61 13.67 -0.88
N VAL A 313 11.54 12.93 -0.58
CA VAL A 313 10.30 13.50 -0.02
C VAL A 313 10.41 13.81 1.47
N LEU A 314 11.15 13.01 2.23
CA LEU A 314 11.45 13.25 3.64
C LEU A 314 12.37 14.48 3.80
N GLU A 315 13.40 14.58 2.96
CA GLU A 315 14.27 15.77 2.84
C GLU A 315 13.45 17.02 2.50
N GLY A 316 12.58 16.94 1.48
CA GLY A 316 11.69 18.03 1.09
C GLY A 316 10.61 18.42 2.12
N LEU A 317 10.56 17.77 3.28
CA LEU A 317 9.63 18.07 4.37
C LEU A 317 10.34 18.27 5.73
N SER A 318 11.68 18.25 5.79
CA SER A 318 12.45 18.30 7.05
C SER A 318 12.02 19.42 7.99
N ASP A 319 11.83 20.62 7.44
CA ASP A 319 11.58 21.85 8.20
C ASP A 319 10.14 21.94 8.75
N LEU A 320 9.32 20.94 8.43
CA LEU A 320 7.96 20.75 8.92
C LEU A 320 7.87 19.59 9.93
N LEU A 321 8.97 18.86 10.16
CA LEU A 321 9.00 17.57 10.85
C LEU A 321 10.01 17.55 12.00
N GLU A 322 9.74 16.75 13.03
CA GLU A 322 10.58 16.65 14.23
C GLU A 322 12.00 16.14 13.86
N PRO A 323 13.08 16.93 14.10
CA PRO A 323 14.42 16.58 13.60
C PRO A 323 14.96 15.23 14.08
N ARG A 324 14.60 14.81 15.30
CA ARG A 324 14.96 13.48 15.84
C ARG A 324 14.29 12.37 15.05
N TRP A 325 12.98 12.46 14.84
CA TRP A 325 12.22 11.49 14.04
C TRP A 325 12.69 11.44 12.58
N VAL A 326 12.98 12.61 11.98
CA VAL A 326 13.55 12.68 10.63
C VAL A 326 14.91 11.98 10.57
N SER A 327 15.80 12.22 11.54
CA SER A 327 17.12 11.56 11.61
C SER A 327 17.01 10.04 11.78
N ASP A 328 16.12 9.57 12.66
CA ASP A 328 15.90 8.14 12.90
C ASP A 328 15.30 7.43 11.68
N LEU A 329 14.31 8.01 11.01
CA LEU A 329 13.75 7.46 9.77
C LEU A 329 14.77 7.49 8.62
N THR A 330 15.56 8.57 8.52
CA THR A 330 16.68 8.69 7.55
C THR A 330 17.65 7.54 7.72
N ARG A 331 18.19 7.34 8.92
CA ARG A 331 19.14 6.26 9.25
C ARG A 331 18.59 4.85 8.96
N ARG A 332 17.26 4.66 9.00
CA ARG A 332 16.60 3.41 8.60
C ARG A 332 16.45 3.28 7.08
N ILE A 333 16.09 4.35 6.39
CA ILE A 333 16.02 4.43 4.92
C ILE A 333 17.40 4.16 4.31
N ASP A 334 18.46 4.78 4.84
CA ASP A 334 19.81 4.65 4.29
C ASP A 334 20.34 3.22 4.41
N ARG A 335 20.03 2.52 5.52
CA ARG A 335 20.29 1.08 5.72
C ARG A 335 19.57 0.17 4.72
N VAL A 336 18.51 0.64 4.07
CA VAL A 336 17.84 -0.07 2.97
C VAL A 336 18.44 0.32 1.63
N LEU A 337 18.86 1.59 1.45
CA LEU A 337 19.45 2.08 0.20
C LEU A 337 20.87 1.56 -0.07
N VAL A 338 21.62 1.13 0.95
CA VAL A 338 22.92 0.47 0.79
C VAL A 338 22.84 -1.05 0.55
N LEU A 339 21.64 -1.61 0.39
CA LEU A 339 21.48 -3.03 0.04
C LEU A 339 21.85 -3.24 -1.44
N ASP A 340 22.80 -4.13 -1.68
CA ASP A 340 23.20 -4.54 -3.02
C ASP A 340 22.09 -5.37 -3.70
N PRO A 341 21.54 -4.93 -4.84
CA PRO A 341 20.45 -5.62 -5.53
C PRO A 341 20.89 -6.89 -6.27
N ASP A 342 22.19 -7.15 -6.40
CA ASP A 342 22.72 -8.36 -7.03
C ASP A 342 23.01 -9.48 -6.01
N SER A 343 23.01 -9.19 -4.69
CA SER A 343 23.10 -10.20 -3.61
C SER A 343 21.89 -10.27 -2.67
N ILE A 344 21.08 -9.21 -2.56
CA ILE A 344 19.86 -9.18 -1.72
C ILE A 344 18.59 -9.24 -2.59
N THR A 345 17.80 -10.31 -2.42
CA THR A 345 16.45 -10.41 -2.98
C THR A 345 15.37 -10.01 -1.97
N VAL A 346 14.19 -9.66 -2.47
CA VAL A 346 12.99 -9.27 -1.69
C VAL A 346 12.60 -10.29 -0.61
N HIS A 347 12.97 -11.56 -0.81
CA HIS A 347 12.70 -12.69 0.08
C HIS A 347 13.59 -12.70 1.31
N ARG A 348 14.80 -12.13 1.20
CA ARG A 348 15.85 -12.08 2.22
C ARG A 348 16.08 -10.65 2.74
N LEU A 349 15.09 -9.75 2.58
CA LEU A 349 15.17 -8.38 3.09
C LEU A 349 15.38 -8.37 4.62
N PRO A 350 16.32 -7.54 5.14
CA PRO A 350 16.69 -7.53 6.54
C PRO A 350 15.62 -6.89 7.42
N GLU A 351 15.67 -7.19 8.72
CA GLU A 351 14.74 -6.66 9.72
C GLU A 351 14.69 -5.11 9.78
N SER A 352 15.79 -4.43 9.42
CA SER A 352 15.83 -2.97 9.28
C SER A 352 14.80 -2.42 8.28
N TYR A 353 14.42 -3.20 7.26
CA TYR A 353 13.40 -2.85 6.27
C TYR A 353 11.98 -2.91 6.86
N TYR A 354 11.63 -3.97 7.60
CA TYR A 354 10.31 -4.09 8.21
C TYR A 354 10.07 -3.04 9.29
N GLN A 355 11.10 -2.74 10.11
CA GLN A 355 11.05 -1.63 11.07
C GLN A 355 10.97 -0.25 10.40
N PHE A 356 11.55 -0.09 9.20
CA PHE A 356 11.37 1.11 8.37
C PHE A 356 9.91 1.24 7.92
N LEU A 357 9.30 0.16 7.42
CA LEU A 357 7.89 0.17 7.02
C LEU A 357 6.96 0.49 8.20
N ASP A 358 7.18 -0.10 9.38
CA ASP A 358 6.29 0.10 10.54
C ASP A 358 6.35 1.54 11.09
N MET A 359 7.55 2.14 11.11
CA MET A 359 7.76 3.55 11.42
C MET A 359 7.10 4.49 10.40
N LEU A 360 7.13 4.13 9.11
CA LEU A 360 6.47 4.88 8.04
C LEU A 360 4.95 4.76 8.12
N VAL A 361 4.40 3.56 8.31
CA VAL A 361 2.96 3.28 8.52
C VAL A 361 2.42 4.15 9.67
N THR A 362 3.10 4.17 10.81
CA THR A 362 2.74 5.01 11.96
C THR A 362 2.65 6.49 11.57
N ALA A 363 3.65 6.99 10.84
CA ALA A 363 3.69 8.38 10.39
C ALA A 363 2.71 8.73 9.25
N THR A 364 2.12 7.75 8.57
CA THR A 364 1.01 8.02 7.63
C THR A 364 -0.30 8.41 8.32
N ARG A 365 -0.47 8.02 9.59
CA ARG A 365 -1.61 8.40 10.43
C ARG A 365 -1.35 9.71 11.18
N ALA A 366 -0.22 9.76 11.90
CA ALA A 366 0.16 10.87 12.77
C ALA A 366 1.62 11.29 12.51
N PRO A 367 1.88 12.13 11.49
CA PRO A 367 3.23 12.61 11.18
C PRO A 367 3.76 13.50 12.31
N LYS A 368 5.06 13.38 12.60
CA LYS A 368 5.72 14.14 13.67
C LYS A 368 6.00 15.58 13.22
N LEU A 369 4.96 16.43 13.20
CA LEU A 369 5.06 17.81 12.75
C LEU A 369 5.73 18.75 13.78
N LEU A 370 6.32 19.84 13.26
CA LEU A 370 6.72 21.01 14.03
C LEU A 370 5.61 22.07 14.01
N GLY A 371 4.75 22.07 15.04
CA GLY A 371 3.67 23.04 15.22
C GLY A 371 2.27 22.46 14.98
N ASP A 372 1.26 23.34 14.89
CA ASP A 372 -0.12 22.93 14.67
C ASP A 372 -0.33 22.34 13.26
N GLY A 373 -0.78 21.08 13.21
CA GLY A 373 -1.11 20.37 11.97
C GLY A 373 -2.41 20.82 11.30
N ASN A 374 -3.30 21.51 12.02
CA ASN A 374 -4.64 21.89 11.55
C ASN A 374 -4.63 23.13 10.65
N VAL A 375 -3.55 23.92 10.65
CA VAL A 375 -3.42 25.10 9.79
C VAL A 375 -3.53 24.72 8.30
N PRO A 376 -4.08 25.59 7.43
CA PRO A 376 -4.15 25.31 6.00
C PRO A 376 -2.75 25.11 5.39
N ALA A 377 -2.54 23.98 4.70
CA ALA A 377 -1.21 23.62 4.17
C ALA A 377 -0.68 24.63 3.15
N ARG A 378 -1.54 25.12 2.26
CA ARG A 378 -1.17 25.98 1.12
C ARG A 378 -0.40 27.26 1.51
N PRO A 379 -0.83 28.11 2.45
CA PRO A 379 -0.07 29.29 2.85
C PRO A 379 1.27 28.95 3.52
N VAL A 380 1.32 27.92 4.39
CA VAL A 380 2.56 27.49 5.07
C VAL A 380 3.58 27.01 4.05
N LEU A 381 3.18 26.10 3.16
CA LEU A 381 4.04 25.56 2.10
C LEU A 381 4.51 26.68 1.16
N ALA A 382 3.64 27.63 0.83
CA ALA A 382 4.02 28.78 -0.01
C ALA A 382 5.07 29.68 0.66
N GLU A 383 5.01 29.94 1.97
CA GLU A 383 6.07 30.70 2.66
C GLU A 383 7.37 29.90 2.81
N ARG A 384 7.29 28.59 3.06
CA ARG A 384 8.49 27.73 3.08
C ARG A 384 9.20 27.72 1.72
N ILE A 385 8.47 27.68 0.60
CA ILE A 385 9.06 27.85 -0.75
C ILE A 385 9.73 29.22 -0.89
N ARG A 386 9.05 30.31 -0.49
CA ARG A 386 9.62 31.68 -0.59
C ARG A 386 10.90 31.79 0.23
N THR A 387 10.93 31.21 1.43
CA THR A 387 12.08 31.21 2.33
C THR A 387 13.23 30.40 1.75
N GLY A 388 13.02 29.13 1.36
CA GLY A 388 14.08 28.30 0.78
C GLY A 388 14.60 28.83 -0.57
N VAL A 389 13.74 29.46 -1.40
CA VAL A 389 14.20 30.15 -2.61
C VAL A 389 15.02 31.40 -2.26
N ARG A 390 14.64 32.18 -1.24
CA ARG A 390 15.40 33.35 -0.77
C ARG A 390 16.78 32.91 -0.27
N GLU A 391 16.83 31.87 0.56
CA GLU A 391 18.04 31.29 1.13
C GLU A 391 19.01 30.75 0.06
N VAL A 392 18.49 30.11 -1.00
CA VAL A 392 19.30 29.71 -2.18
C VAL A 392 19.84 30.93 -2.93
N LEU A 393 19.04 31.97 -3.11
CA LEU A 393 19.50 33.21 -3.77
C LEU A 393 20.59 33.89 -2.92
N GLU A 394 20.35 34.06 -1.63
CA GLU A 394 21.28 34.68 -0.67
C GLU A 394 22.61 33.93 -0.56
N ARG A 395 22.60 32.59 -0.48
CA ARG A 395 23.85 31.81 -0.43
C ARG A 395 24.62 31.83 -1.74
N CYS A 396 23.95 31.74 -2.89
CA CYS A 396 24.62 31.83 -4.19
C CYS A 396 25.12 33.25 -4.52
N ASP A 397 24.43 34.30 -4.07
CA ASP A 397 24.87 35.70 -4.17
C ASP A 397 26.07 36.02 -3.24
N GLN A 398 26.45 35.09 -2.35
CA GLN A 398 27.57 35.19 -1.41
C GLN A 398 28.71 34.17 -1.70
N LEU A 399 28.68 33.51 -2.87
CA LEU A 399 29.75 32.57 -3.24
C LEU A 399 30.98 33.32 -3.76
N ASP A 400 32.14 32.83 -3.31
CA ASP A 400 33.48 33.27 -3.69
C ASP A 400 34.22 32.03 -4.20
N PRO A 401 34.92 32.08 -5.36
CA PRO A 401 35.60 30.91 -5.92
C PRO A 401 36.72 30.38 -5.01
N GLU A 402 37.37 31.25 -4.24
CA GLU A 402 38.48 30.91 -3.33
C GLU A 402 38.00 30.29 -2.00
N ILE A 403 36.70 30.40 -1.67
CA ILE A 403 36.17 30.07 -0.34
C ILE A 403 35.24 28.84 -0.37
N ASP A 404 35.84 27.66 -0.30
CA ASP A 404 35.19 26.33 -0.34
C ASP A 404 33.88 26.22 0.47
N HIS A 405 33.90 26.71 1.70
CA HIS A 405 32.88 26.38 2.70
C HIS A 405 31.51 27.02 2.44
N GLY A 406 31.41 27.96 1.48
CA GLY A 406 30.13 28.46 0.97
C GLY A 406 29.42 27.45 0.06
N TRP A 407 30.17 26.78 -0.82
CA TRP A 407 29.66 25.97 -1.93
C TRP A 407 28.80 24.79 -1.48
N ALA A 408 29.27 24.00 -0.51
CA ALA A 408 28.51 22.87 0.03
C ALA A 408 27.19 23.31 0.71
N ARG A 409 27.15 24.50 1.32
CA ARG A 409 25.93 25.05 1.97
C ARG A 409 24.95 25.61 0.94
N ALA A 410 25.43 26.23 -0.13
CA ALA A 410 24.61 26.66 -1.26
C ALA A 410 24.01 25.43 -1.99
N ARG A 411 24.81 24.38 -2.20
CA ARG A 411 24.37 23.10 -2.77
C ARG A 411 23.23 22.50 -1.95
N HIS A 412 23.44 22.32 -0.65
CA HIS A 412 22.43 21.73 0.24
C HIS A 412 21.13 22.54 0.26
N ALA A 413 21.22 23.88 0.28
CA ALA A 413 20.04 24.75 0.17
C ALA A 413 19.27 24.52 -1.14
N ALA A 414 19.99 24.40 -2.27
CA ALA A 414 19.38 24.17 -3.59
C ALA A 414 18.75 22.77 -3.70
N GLU A 415 19.36 21.75 -3.09
CA GLU A 415 18.82 20.39 -2.99
C GLU A 415 17.54 20.38 -2.14
N SER A 416 17.58 20.89 -0.91
CA SER A 416 16.42 20.95 0.00
C SER A 416 15.26 21.76 -0.59
N ALA A 417 15.53 22.93 -1.20
CA ALA A 417 14.50 23.73 -1.86
C ALA A 417 13.92 23.04 -3.10
N ALA A 418 14.73 22.34 -3.91
CA ALA A 418 14.24 21.57 -5.04
C ALA A 418 13.34 20.41 -4.59
N SER A 419 13.73 19.70 -3.53
CA SER A 419 12.98 18.61 -2.90
C SER A 419 11.64 19.08 -2.36
N LEU A 420 11.62 20.18 -1.58
CA LEU A 420 10.40 20.81 -1.06
C LEU A 420 9.39 21.13 -2.18
N VAL A 421 9.82 21.86 -3.20
CA VAL A 421 8.94 22.19 -4.35
C VAL A 421 8.52 20.92 -5.10
N GLY A 422 9.37 19.90 -5.15
CA GLY A 422 9.09 18.59 -5.74
C GLY A 422 8.02 17.76 -5.01
N THR A 423 7.72 18.05 -3.75
CA THR A 423 6.58 17.43 -3.03
C THR A 423 5.22 17.92 -3.53
N LEU A 424 5.16 19.18 -4.01
CA LEU A 424 3.95 19.96 -4.34
C LEU A 424 3.43 19.68 -5.76
N GLN A 425 3.27 18.39 -6.08
CA GLN A 425 2.89 17.94 -7.42
C GLN A 425 1.48 18.41 -7.81
N GLY A 426 1.40 19.34 -8.76
CA GLY A 426 0.10 19.82 -9.29
C GLY A 426 0.15 21.00 -10.26
N ALA A 427 1.23 21.81 -10.30
CA ALA A 427 1.26 23.05 -11.10
C ALA A 427 2.41 23.10 -12.11
N GLY A 428 2.16 23.80 -13.23
CA GLY A 428 3.19 24.09 -14.24
C GLY A 428 4.31 25.00 -13.74
N GLY A 429 4.00 25.90 -12.79
CA GLY A 429 4.98 26.73 -12.07
C GLY A 429 5.92 25.89 -11.19
N THR A 430 5.37 25.06 -10.29
CA THR A 430 6.19 24.23 -9.38
C THR A 430 7.12 23.28 -10.12
N ARG A 431 6.66 22.61 -11.19
CA ARG A 431 7.54 21.78 -12.06
C ARG A 431 8.70 22.58 -12.67
N LYS A 432 8.45 23.83 -13.12
CA LYS A 432 9.50 24.71 -13.66
C LYS A 432 10.48 25.17 -12.58
N LEU A 433 10.00 25.44 -11.37
CA LEU A 433 10.83 25.86 -10.24
C LEU A 433 11.71 24.72 -9.71
N THR A 434 11.17 23.51 -9.47
CA THR A 434 11.96 22.31 -9.14
C THR A 434 13.03 22.03 -10.20
N GLY A 435 12.69 22.14 -11.50
CA GLY A 435 13.66 21.94 -12.58
C GLY A 435 14.79 22.97 -12.61
N ARG A 436 14.55 24.21 -12.16
CA ARG A 436 15.55 25.28 -12.07
C ARG A 436 16.45 25.14 -10.85
N LEU A 437 15.86 24.94 -9.66
CA LEU A 437 16.60 24.66 -8.43
C LEU A 437 17.45 23.38 -8.58
N GLY A 438 16.87 22.33 -9.17
CA GLY A 438 17.58 21.09 -9.49
C GLY A 438 18.65 21.20 -10.59
N LYS A 439 18.67 22.25 -11.44
CA LYS A 439 19.83 22.54 -12.29
C LYS A 439 20.95 23.17 -11.45
N VAL A 440 20.61 24.14 -10.59
CA VAL A 440 21.58 24.81 -9.70
C VAL A 440 22.24 23.84 -8.74
N ALA A 441 21.47 22.98 -8.07
CA ALA A 441 21.98 21.92 -7.19
C ALA A 441 22.99 20.99 -7.90
N ARG A 442 22.77 20.65 -9.18
CA ARG A 442 23.68 19.79 -9.94
C ARG A 442 25.00 20.46 -10.30
N GLU A 443 25.02 21.76 -10.61
CA GLU A 443 26.31 22.43 -10.87
C GLU A 443 27.08 22.68 -9.57
N LEU A 444 26.39 23.04 -8.49
CA LEU A 444 26.98 23.13 -7.16
C LEU A 444 27.47 21.76 -6.63
N GLY A 445 27.11 20.67 -7.31
CA GLY A 445 27.69 19.34 -7.12
C GLY A 445 28.89 19.03 -8.03
N ARG A 446 29.14 19.82 -9.07
CA ARG A 446 30.31 19.74 -9.96
C ARG A 446 31.49 20.56 -9.44
N THR A 447 31.23 21.67 -8.75
CA THR A 447 32.24 22.56 -8.11
C THR A 447 32.98 21.94 -6.93
N GLY A 448 32.83 20.63 -6.73
CA GLY A 448 33.45 19.86 -5.66
C GLY A 448 32.90 20.14 -4.26
N SER A 449 33.72 19.78 -3.29
CA SER A 449 33.67 20.17 -1.89
C SER A 449 35.13 20.28 -1.43
N VAL A 450 35.38 20.75 -0.20
CA VAL A 450 36.73 20.88 0.37
C VAL A 450 37.57 19.66 0.02
N ASN A 451 38.65 19.85 -0.75
CA ASN A 451 39.60 18.80 -1.06
C ASN A 451 40.75 18.90 -0.05
N PRO A 452 40.80 18.05 1.00
CA PRO A 452 41.83 18.15 2.03
C PRO A 452 43.23 17.71 1.54
N GLY A 453 43.33 17.15 0.33
CA GLY A 453 44.53 16.46 -0.13
C GLY A 453 44.79 15.15 0.62
N PRO A 454 45.96 14.53 0.41
CA PRO A 454 46.41 13.42 1.23
C PRO A 454 46.77 13.91 2.65
N THR A 455 46.40 13.14 3.67
CA THR A 455 46.70 13.50 5.08
C THR A 455 48.20 13.34 5.38
N PRO A 456 48.73 13.99 6.45
CA PRO A 456 50.13 13.82 6.84
C PRO A 456 50.55 12.36 7.06
N GLU A 457 49.65 11.52 7.56
CA GLU A 457 49.86 10.09 7.75
C GLU A 457 49.99 9.36 6.41
N GLN A 458 49.15 9.71 5.42
CA GLN A 458 49.25 9.16 4.06
C GLN A 458 50.56 9.60 3.38
N ILE A 459 50.91 10.89 3.48
CA ILE A 459 52.16 11.44 2.95
C ILE A 459 53.38 10.74 3.57
N SER A 460 53.33 10.40 4.87
CA SER A 460 54.43 9.71 5.55
C SER A 460 54.69 8.27 5.05
N GLY A 461 53.74 7.68 4.33
CA GLY A 461 53.85 6.35 3.71
C GLY A 461 54.19 6.35 2.23
N PHE A 462 54.29 7.52 1.57
CA PHE A 462 54.57 7.64 0.14
C PHE A 462 56.08 7.68 -0.17
N THR A 463 56.48 7.17 -1.34
CA THR A 463 57.78 7.53 -1.93
C THR A 463 57.80 9.00 -2.38
N PRO A 464 58.98 9.61 -2.64
CA PRO A 464 59.04 10.97 -3.21
C PRO A 464 58.26 11.13 -4.52
N GLU A 465 58.25 10.11 -5.37
CA GLU A 465 57.52 10.07 -6.64
C GLU A 465 56.00 9.98 -6.43
N GLU A 466 55.57 9.14 -5.48
CA GLU A 466 54.15 9.01 -5.12
C GLU A 466 53.60 10.29 -4.49
N ALA A 467 54.39 10.93 -3.61
CA ALA A 467 54.06 12.22 -3.01
C ALA A 467 54.00 13.34 -4.07
N PHE A 468 54.93 13.36 -5.03
CA PHE A 468 54.92 14.31 -6.14
C PHE A 468 53.68 14.14 -7.02
N GLU A 469 53.35 12.92 -7.46
CA GLU A 469 52.15 12.72 -8.29
C GLU A 469 50.85 12.87 -7.49
N ALA A 470 50.84 12.63 -6.17
CA ALA A 470 49.73 13.00 -5.31
C ALA A 470 49.52 14.51 -5.26
N GLY A 471 50.60 15.29 -5.15
CA GLY A 471 50.57 16.76 -5.28
C GLY A 471 50.06 17.22 -6.64
N ARG A 472 50.59 16.65 -7.74
CA ARG A 472 50.13 16.96 -9.11
C ARG A 472 48.68 16.54 -9.37
N ARG A 473 48.14 15.53 -8.68
CA ARG A 473 46.69 15.22 -8.72
C ARG A 473 45.88 16.27 -7.99
N LEU A 474 46.26 16.61 -6.74
CA LEU A 474 45.59 17.64 -5.96
C LEU A 474 45.56 19.00 -6.67
N GLU A 475 46.67 19.40 -7.30
CA GLU A 475 46.77 20.61 -8.13
C GLU A 475 45.74 20.60 -9.27
N ARG A 476 45.74 19.54 -10.10
CA ARG A 476 44.76 19.38 -11.20
C ARG A 476 43.30 19.34 -10.70
N ASP A 477 43.04 18.76 -9.52
CA ASP A 477 41.71 18.68 -8.93
C ASP A 477 41.24 20.06 -8.42
N LEU A 478 42.14 20.87 -7.87
CA LEU A 478 41.86 22.24 -7.43
C LEU A 478 41.65 23.18 -8.62
N ASP A 479 42.47 23.07 -9.67
CA ASP A 479 42.30 23.83 -10.92
C ASP A 479 40.90 23.57 -11.54
N GLN A 480 40.51 22.29 -11.67
CA GLN A 480 39.18 21.90 -12.17
C GLN A 480 38.04 22.39 -11.28
N GLN A 481 38.22 22.40 -9.94
CA GLN A 481 37.22 22.98 -9.05
C GLN A 481 37.11 24.50 -9.22
N HIS A 482 38.23 25.21 -9.40
CA HIS A 482 38.27 26.66 -9.60
C HIS A 482 37.58 27.05 -10.92
N GLU A 483 37.91 26.38 -12.02
CA GLU A 483 37.27 26.57 -13.33
C GLU A 483 35.75 26.34 -13.25
N ALA A 484 35.31 25.24 -12.62
CA ALA A 484 33.87 24.96 -12.45
C ALA A 484 33.15 25.99 -11.55
N ARG A 485 33.84 26.56 -10.55
CA ARG A 485 33.30 27.63 -9.69
C ARG A 485 33.18 28.95 -10.48
N ALA A 486 34.17 29.27 -11.32
CA ALA A 486 34.12 30.44 -12.20
C ALA A 486 32.98 30.33 -13.23
N GLU A 487 32.82 29.19 -13.92
CA GLU A 487 31.70 28.91 -14.83
C GLU A 487 30.34 29.09 -14.14
N PHE A 488 30.21 28.57 -12.91
CA PHE A 488 28.98 28.71 -12.12
C PHE A 488 28.64 30.18 -11.84
N LEU A 489 29.63 30.98 -11.44
CA LEU A 489 29.44 32.40 -11.11
C LEU A 489 29.11 33.24 -12.35
N GLU A 490 29.69 32.93 -13.52
CA GLU A 490 29.36 33.60 -14.78
C GLU A 490 27.91 33.32 -15.20
N GLU A 491 27.45 32.06 -15.13
CA GLU A 491 26.05 31.73 -15.44
C GLU A 491 25.05 32.17 -14.33
N TRP A 492 25.51 32.42 -13.10
CA TRP A 492 24.62 32.65 -11.96
C TRP A 492 23.63 33.80 -12.17
N PRO A 493 23.99 35.00 -12.67
CA PRO A 493 23.04 36.08 -12.94
C PRO A 493 21.89 35.72 -13.89
N GLU A 494 22.07 34.74 -14.79
CA GLU A 494 21.02 34.26 -15.69
C GLU A 494 20.16 33.18 -15.01
N ARG A 495 20.79 32.26 -14.26
CA ARG A 495 20.12 31.27 -13.39
C ARG A 495 19.24 31.93 -12.32
N ARG A 496 19.75 32.97 -11.65
CA ARG A 496 19.08 33.82 -10.66
C ARG A 496 17.81 34.47 -11.23
N ARG A 497 17.92 35.14 -12.39
CA ARG A 497 16.78 35.73 -13.11
C ARG A 497 15.73 34.67 -13.49
N ARG A 498 16.17 33.49 -13.92
CA ARG A 498 15.28 32.35 -14.24
C ARG A 498 14.56 31.82 -12.99
N ILE A 499 15.21 31.71 -11.82
CA ILE A 499 14.57 31.29 -10.56
C ILE A 499 13.51 32.31 -10.14
N ILE A 500 13.84 33.59 -10.05
CA ILE A 500 12.89 34.66 -9.65
C ILE A 500 11.65 34.67 -10.55
N LYS A 501 11.81 34.48 -11.87
CA LYS A 501 10.69 34.38 -12.83
C LYS A 501 9.84 33.10 -12.68
N ALA A 502 10.35 32.04 -12.05
CA ALA A 502 9.59 30.83 -11.72
C ALA A 502 8.92 30.88 -10.33
N THR A 503 9.30 31.81 -9.46
CA THR A 503 8.70 31.97 -8.12
C THR A 503 7.53 32.97 -8.12
N LYS A 504 7.43 33.81 -9.15
CA LYS A 504 6.31 34.75 -9.36
C LYS A 504 5.19 34.21 -10.27
N ALA A 505 5.18 32.91 -10.61
CA ALA A 505 4.32 32.29 -11.64
C ALA A 505 3.93 30.84 -11.30
#